data_AF-A0A432IGR1-F1
#
_entry.id   AF-A0A432IGR1-F1
#
_cell.length_a   1.000
_cell.length_b   1.000
_cell.length_c   1.000
_cell.angle_alpha   90.00
_cell.angle_beta   90.00
_cell.angle_gamma   90.00
#
_symmetry.space_group_name_H-M   'P 1'
#
loop_
_entity.id
_entity.type
_entity.pdbx_description
1 polymer ?
#
loop_
_entity_poly.entity_id
_entity_poly.type
_entity_poly.pdbx_seq_one_letter_code
_entity_poly.pdbx_strand_id
1 'polypeptide(L)'
;MRSGSFFLHMISLETRKLMIYRVDFWITMLVNMVAHLVVLWAIWNALFAESNQQFIGGWDLQGILAYGVMVFLTGRIVRGGDLQMIIATEIYDGSLSRFLVYPRNYVFTKYAQQLGNVAPDLVQSLLMAMVAIPALGLSTTAIISPASLAMAVPSIMVAHLLFFLMSLPPQFVAFWADNVWSLSVLLRFVSMLLGGALLPLSLFPESMQQVLSWLPFVYLYQFPTLVLLGKVGVTEWATGIGSCLLWCIVMGWLAVPFWKRGSLRYTGVGI
;
A
#
# COMPACT_ATOMS: atom_id res chain seq x y z
N MET A 1 1.95 18.89 -25.41
CA MET A 1 2.03 17.44 -25.11
C MET A 1 0.63 16.94 -24.77
N ARG A 2 0.17 15.83 -25.37
CA ARG A 2 -1.11 15.19 -25.00
C ARG A 2 -1.05 14.76 -23.53
N SER A 3 -2.17 14.82 -22.80
CA SER A 3 -2.22 14.50 -21.35
C SER A 3 -1.55 13.15 -21.02
N GLY A 4 -1.76 12.12 -21.85
CA GLY A 4 -1.14 10.80 -21.68
C GLY A 4 0.38 10.77 -21.85
N SER A 5 0.96 11.56 -22.77
CA SER A 5 2.43 11.54 -22.97
C SER A 5 3.16 12.22 -21.81
N PHE A 6 2.52 13.18 -21.15
CA PHE A 6 3.05 13.80 -19.93
C PHE A 6 3.01 12.83 -18.75
N PHE A 7 1.89 12.12 -18.56
CA PHE A 7 1.74 11.15 -17.47
C PHE A 7 2.81 10.06 -17.51
N LEU A 8 3.01 9.45 -18.69
CA LEU A 8 4.06 8.44 -18.89
C LEU A 8 5.47 9.02 -18.71
N HIS A 9 5.68 10.28 -19.11
CA HIS A 9 6.95 10.96 -18.89
C HIS A 9 7.25 11.16 -17.40
N MET A 10 6.27 11.61 -16.61
CA MET A 10 6.41 11.77 -15.16
C MET A 10 6.71 10.44 -14.47
N ILE A 11 6.02 9.37 -14.85
CA ILE A 11 6.31 8.01 -14.37
C ILE A 11 7.78 7.66 -14.65
N SER A 12 8.23 7.81 -15.91
CA SER A 12 9.62 7.48 -16.27
C SER A 12 10.64 8.32 -15.51
N LEU A 13 10.37 9.60 -15.27
CA LEU A 13 11.25 10.48 -14.51
C LEU A 13 11.39 10.01 -13.06
N GLU A 14 10.29 9.69 -12.37
CA GLU A 14 10.35 9.21 -10.99
C GLU A 14 11.03 7.84 -10.89
N THR A 15 10.72 6.91 -11.81
CA THR A 15 11.44 5.63 -11.91
C THR A 15 12.96 5.85 -12.03
N ARG A 16 13.39 6.79 -12.88
CA ARG A 16 14.83 7.10 -13.04
C ARG A 16 15.42 7.66 -11.76
N LYS A 17 14.72 8.56 -11.06
CA LYS A 17 15.20 9.14 -9.79
C LYS A 17 15.45 8.07 -8.73
N LEU A 18 14.53 7.13 -8.55
CA LEU A 18 14.73 6.00 -7.64
C LEU A 18 15.97 5.18 -8.02
N MET A 19 16.18 4.94 -9.32
CA MET A 19 17.30 4.14 -9.82
C MET A 19 18.66 4.84 -9.76
N ILE A 20 18.71 6.16 -9.52
CA ILE A 20 19.97 6.87 -9.25
C ILE A 20 20.61 6.33 -7.96
N TYR A 21 19.81 6.12 -6.91
CA TYR A 21 20.26 5.60 -5.62
C TYR A 21 20.02 4.08 -5.51
N ARG A 22 20.37 3.33 -6.56
CA ARG A 22 20.12 1.88 -6.65
C ARG A 22 20.64 1.06 -5.46
N VAL A 23 21.77 1.44 -4.87
CA VAL A 23 22.36 0.71 -3.72
C VAL A 23 21.46 0.85 -2.50
N ASP A 24 21.04 2.08 -2.20
CA ASP A 24 20.09 2.35 -1.12
C ASP A 24 18.77 1.62 -1.34
N PHE A 25 18.23 1.67 -2.57
CA PHE A 25 17.01 0.96 -2.97
C PHE A 25 17.08 -0.55 -2.68
N TRP A 26 18.20 -1.22 -2.98
CA TRP A 26 18.36 -2.66 -2.73
C TRP A 26 18.68 -2.98 -1.26
N ILE A 27 19.57 -2.23 -0.61
CA ILE A 27 19.96 -2.47 0.77
C ILE A 27 18.78 -2.24 1.72
N THR A 28 18.05 -1.14 1.55
CA THR A 28 16.87 -0.84 2.39
C THR A 28 15.82 -1.95 2.28
N MET A 29 15.57 -2.47 1.08
CA MET A 29 14.66 -3.60 0.91
C MET A 29 15.18 -4.86 1.61
N LEU A 30 16.44 -5.23 1.38
CA LEU A 30 17.01 -6.45 1.93
C LEU A 30 17.01 -6.41 3.46
N VAL A 31 17.46 -5.31 4.06
CA VAL A 31 17.50 -5.14 5.52
C VAL A 31 16.09 -5.20 6.11
N ASN A 32 15.13 -4.46 5.55
CA ASN A 32 13.75 -4.47 6.04
C ASN A 32 13.11 -5.85 5.89
N MET A 33 13.36 -6.56 4.78
CA MET A 33 12.77 -7.87 4.56
C MET A 33 13.38 -8.94 5.46
N VAL A 34 14.70 -8.94 5.67
CA VAL A 34 15.35 -9.87 6.60
C VAL A 34 14.86 -9.62 8.02
N ALA A 35 14.79 -8.37 8.46
CA ALA A 35 14.26 -8.03 9.78
C ALA A 35 12.81 -8.50 9.94
N HIS A 36 11.96 -8.22 8.94
CA HIS A 36 10.56 -8.68 8.93
C HIS A 36 10.45 -10.21 8.99
N LEU A 37 11.23 -10.93 8.17
CA LEU A 37 11.25 -12.39 8.12
C LEU A 37 11.69 -13.00 9.45
N VAL A 38 12.76 -12.47 10.07
CA VAL A 38 13.27 -12.98 11.34
C VAL A 38 12.24 -12.81 12.44
N VAL A 39 11.62 -11.63 12.55
CA VAL A 39 10.59 -11.36 13.56
C VAL A 39 9.35 -12.23 13.32
N LEU A 40 8.88 -12.29 12.07
CA LEU A 40 7.72 -13.09 11.68
C LEU A 40 7.95 -14.58 12.00
N TRP A 41 9.10 -15.13 11.62
CA TRP A 41 9.45 -16.51 11.89
C TRP A 41 9.57 -16.79 13.39
N ALA A 42 10.27 -15.93 14.14
CA ALA A 42 10.45 -16.11 15.58
C ALA A 42 9.12 -16.14 16.34
N ILE A 43 8.21 -15.22 16.02
CA ILE A 43 6.88 -15.14 16.65
C ILE A 43 6.06 -16.38 16.34
N TRP A 44 5.89 -16.71 15.05
CA TRP A 44 4.99 -17.79 14.67
C TRP A 44 5.56 -19.16 15.02
N ASN A 45 6.87 -19.37 14.89
CA ASN A 45 7.49 -20.63 15.29
C ASN A 45 7.32 -20.89 16.80
N ALA A 46 7.49 -19.88 17.64
CA ALA A 46 7.26 -20.00 19.08
C ALA A 46 5.78 -20.28 19.40
N LEU A 47 4.84 -19.58 18.74
CA LEU A 47 3.41 -19.75 18.98
C LEU A 47 2.91 -21.15 18.58
N PHE A 48 3.36 -21.66 17.42
CA PHE A 48 3.01 -23.02 16.98
C PHE A 48 3.64 -24.10 17.88
N ALA A 49 4.87 -23.88 18.38
CA ALA A 49 5.52 -24.80 19.31
C ALA A 49 4.77 -24.90 20.66
N GLU A 50 4.30 -23.77 21.19
CA GLU A 50 3.57 -23.71 22.48
C GLU A 50 2.12 -24.21 22.38
N SER A 51 1.41 -23.85 21.30
CA SER A 51 0.00 -24.23 21.12
C SER A 51 -0.19 -25.72 20.85
N ASN A 52 0.84 -26.40 20.32
CA ASN A 52 0.80 -27.79 19.87
C ASN A 52 -0.34 -28.07 18.86
N GLN A 53 -0.84 -27.02 18.19
CA GLN A 53 -1.87 -27.09 17.17
C GLN A 53 -1.24 -27.06 15.78
N GLN A 54 -1.76 -27.89 14.86
CA GLN A 54 -1.32 -27.87 13.46
C GLN A 54 -1.83 -26.64 12.69
N PHE A 55 -2.94 -26.05 13.15
CA PHE A 55 -3.57 -24.90 12.52
C PHE A 55 -3.93 -23.84 13.54
N ILE A 56 -3.55 -22.59 13.28
CA ILE A 56 -3.96 -21.42 14.06
C ILE A 56 -4.72 -20.48 13.12
N GLY A 57 -5.99 -20.21 13.42
CA GLY A 57 -6.84 -19.34 12.57
C GLY A 57 -7.00 -19.84 11.12
N GLY A 58 -6.93 -21.16 10.89
CA GLY A 58 -7.02 -21.75 9.55
C GLY A 58 -5.72 -21.66 8.73
N TRP A 59 -4.59 -21.39 9.36
CA TRP A 59 -3.27 -21.35 8.73
C TRP A 59 -2.35 -22.43 9.30
N ASP A 60 -1.61 -23.10 8.42
CA ASP A 60 -0.39 -23.82 8.78
C ASP A 60 0.77 -22.83 8.99
N LEU A 61 1.84 -23.28 9.67
CA LEU A 61 3.01 -22.43 9.93
C LEU A 61 3.57 -21.84 8.63
N GLN A 62 3.77 -22.65 7.60
CA GLN A 62 4.27 -22.17 6.31
C GLN A 62 3.30 -21.17 5.65
N GLY A 63 1.98 -21.37 5.80
CA GLY A 63 0.98 -20.49 5.21
C GLY A 63 0.93 -19.12 5.88
N ILE A 64 1.05 -19.05 7.21
CA ILE A 64 1.06 -17.76 7.89
C ILE A 64 2.36 -16.99 7.66
N LEU A 65 3.49 -17.71 7.53
CA LEU A 65 4.75 -17.11 7.12
C LEU A 65 4.68 -16.59 5.68
N ALA A 66 4.11 -17.37 4.75
CA ALA A 66 3.87 -16.93 3.38
C ALA A 66 2.94 -15.70 3.34
N TYR A 67 1.88 -15.68 4.14
CA TYR A 67 1.02 -14.51 4.29
C TYR A 67 1.81 -13.29 4.74
N GLY A 68 2.58 -13.39 5.83
CA GLY A 68 3.32 -12.25 6.35
C GLY A 68 4.37 -11.70 5.37
N VAL A 69 5.03 -12.57 4.59
CA VAL A 69 5.91 -12.13 3.48
C VAL A 69 5.12 -11.40 2.40
N MET A 70 4.01 -11.99 1.96
CA MET A 70 3.25 -11.47 0.83
C MET A 70 2.53 -10.17 1.18
N VAL A 71 2.03 -10.01 2.41
CA VAL A 71 1.49 -8.74 2.93
C VAL A 71 2.57 -7.66 2.96
N PHE A 72 3.81 -8.00 3.34
CA PHE A 72 4.93 -7.05 3.37
C PHE A 72 5.27 -6.56 1.96
N LEU A 73 5.39 -7.49 1.01
CA LEU A 73 5.72 -7.21 -0.39
C LEU A 73 4.62 -6.45 -1.11
N THR A 74 3.38 -6.95 -1.06
CA THR A 74 2.23 -6.27 -1.68
C THR A 74 1.97 -4.91 -1.04
N GLY A 75 2.08 -4.82 0.29
CA GLY A 75 1.91 -3.57 1.02
C GLY A 75 2.93 -2.49 0.64
N ARG A 76 4.15 -2.88 0.26
CA ARG A 76 5.16 -1.95 -0.28
C ARG A 76 4.69 -1.34 -1.59
N ILE A 77 4.24 -2.18 -2.53
CA ILE A 77 3.73 -1.75 -3.83
C ILE A 77 2.49 -0.86 -3.65
N VAL A 78 1.55 -1.25 -2.78
CA VAL A 78 0.32 -0.47 -2.49
C VAL A 78 0.64 0.92 -1.95
N ARG A 79 1.70 1.07 -1.15
CA ARG A 79 2.09 2.38 -0.61
C ARG A 79 2.81 3.28 -1.63
N GLY A 80 3.44 2.70 -2.67
CA GLY A 80 4.07 3.46 -3.76
C GLY A 80 5.27 4.32 -3.34
N GLY A 81 6.10 3.81 -2.42
CA GLY A 81 7.31 4.49 -1.93
C GLY A 81 7.09 5.62 -0.92
N ASP A 82 8.15 6.38 -0.62
CA ASP A 82 8.20 7.41 0.45
C ASP A 82 7.60 8.78 0.05
N LEU A 83 6.75 8.82 -0.97
CA LEU A 83 6.07 10.06 -1.39
C LEU A 83 4.95 10.49 -0.41
N GLN A 84 4.81 9.79 0.73
CA GLN A 84 3.73 9.95 1.73
C GLN A 84 3.68 11.30 2.45
N MET A 85 4.61 12.21 2.19
CA MET A 85 4.52 13.59 2.68
C MET A 85 4.82 14.62 1.60
N ILE A 86 5.03 14.23 0.34
CA ILE A 86 5.51 15.17 -0.66
C ILE A 86 4.52 16.31 -0.89
N ILE A 87 3.21 16.04 -0.81
CA ILE A 87 2.19 17.07 -0.96
C ILE A 87 2.24 18.04 0.22
N ALA A 88 2.36 17.50 1.44
CA ALA A 88 2.46 18.31 2.64
C ALA A 88 3.72 19.18 2.64
N THR A 89 4.87 18.61 2.28
CA THR A 89 6.13 19.34 2.14
C THR A 89 6.02 20.46 1.10
N GLU A 90 5.42 20.18 -0.07
CA GLU A 90 5.28 21.20 -1.12
C GLU A 90 4.31 22.33 -0.74
N ILE A 91 3.30 22.05 0.10
CA ILE A 91 2.45 23.08 0.68
C ILE A 91 3.25 23.92 1.68
N TYR A 92 4.00 23.25 2.56
CA TYR A 92 4.77 23.88 3.62
C TYR A 92 5.90 24.76 3.10
N ASP A 93 6.68 24.30 2.12
CA ASP A 93 7.83 25.04 1.57
C ASP A 93 7.46 26.05 0.47
N GLY A 94 6.17 26.19 0.16
CA GLY A 94 5.68 27.11 -0.87
C GLY A 94 5.90 26.63 -2.32
N SER A 95 6.51 25.47 -2.53
CA SER A 95 6.81 24.95 -3.87
C SER A 95 5.57 24.44 -4.61
N LEU A 96 4.43 24.28 -3.94
CA LEU A 96 3.13 24.02 -4.57
C LEU A 96 2.78 25.10 -5.60
N SER A 97 3.19 26.35 -5.38
CA SER A 97 2.92 27.51 -6.25
C SER A 97 3.27 27.23 -7.72
N ARG A 98 4.39 26.53 -7.97
CA ARG A 98 4.82 26.18 -9.34
C ARG A 98 3.83 25.27 -10.07
N PHE A 99 3.12 24.42 -9.33
CA PHE A 99 2.15 23.49 -9.91
C PHE A 99 0.79 24.13 -10.16
N LEU A 100 0.41 25.14 -9.37
CA LEU A 100 -0.86 25.86 -9.55
C LEU A 100 -0.89 26.68 -10.85
N VAL A 101 0.27 27.09 -11.36
CA VAL A 101 0.40 27.80 -12.65
C VAL A 101 0.28 26.84 -13.84
N TYR A 102 0.55 25.54 -13.67
CA TYR A 102 0.41 24.59 -14.76
C TYR A 102 -1.07 24.30 -15.06
N PRO A 103 -1.46 24.20 -16.34
CA PRO A 103 -2.84 23.89 -16.75
C PRO A 103 -3.14 22.40 -16.59
N ARG A 104 -2.77 21.81 -15.45
CA ARG A 104 -2.90 20.38 -15.16
C ARG A 104 -3.31 20.17 -13.71
N ASN A 105 -4.09 19.12 -13.48
CA ASN A 105 -4.51 18.75 -12.14
C ASN A 105 -3.29 18.30 -11.32
N TYR A 106 -3.07 18.95 -10.17
CA TYR A 106 -1.98 18.67 -9.26
C TYR A 106 -2.03 17.23 -8.72
N VAL A 107 -3.18 16.79 -8.22
CA VAL A 107 -3.39 15.43 -7.68
C VAL A 107 -3.09 14.37 -8.73
N PHE A 108 -3.53 14.58 -9.97
CA PHE A 108 -3.22 13.66 -11.07
C PHE A 108 -1.72 13.56 -11.35
N THR A 109 -0.99 14.68 -11.24
CA THR A 109 0.46 14.72 -11.40
C THR A 109 1.15 13.96 -10.26
N LYS A 110 0.67 14.09 -9.02
CA LYS A 110 1.18 13.37 -7.86
C LYS A 110 0.93 11.87 -7.94
N TYR A 111 -0.24 11.47 -8.42
CA TYR A 111 -0.51 10.06 -8.66
C TYR A 111 0.40 9.48 -9.75
N ALA A 112 0.69 10.24 -10.81
CA ALA A 112 1.65 9.85 -11.84
C ALA A 112 3.05 9.62 -11.25
N GLN A 113 3.48 10.50 -10.33
CA GLN A 113 4.76 10.35 -9.65
C GLN A 113 4.81 9.08 -8.81
N GLN A 114 3.76 8.80 -8.05
CA GLN A 114 3.68 7.60 -7.21
C GLN A 114 3.63 6.29 -8.02
N LEU A 115 2.92 6.29 -9.16
CA LEU A 115 2.96 5.18 -10.11
C LEU A 115 4.35 4.94 -10.70
N GLY A 116 5.21 5.97 -10.76
CA GLY A 116 6.62 5.82 -11.14
C GLY A 116 7.43 4.90 -10.23
N ASN A 117 6.99 4.73 -8.97
CA ASN A 117 7.64 3.86 -7.98
C ASN A 117 7.14 2.41 -8.05
N VAL A 118 5.93 2.20 -8.57
CA VAL A 118 5.29 0.87 -8.64
C VAL A 118 6.10 -0.11 -9.46
N ALA A 119 6.64 0.29 -10.61
CA ALA A 119 7.39 -0.64 -11.47
C ALA A 119 8.70 -1.14 -10.82
N PRO A 120 9.58 -0.27 -10.29
CA PRO A 120 10.73 -0.70 -9.48
C PRO A 120 10.35 -1.57 -8.29
N ASP A 121 9.36 -1.13 -7.49
CA ASP A 121 8.93 -1.87 -6.30
C ASP A 121 8.36 -3.23 -6.66
N LEU A 122 7.63 -3.36 -7.77
CA LEU A 122 7.10 -4.62 -8.27
C LEU A 122 8.25 -5.56 -8.66
N VAL A 123 9.21 -5.11 -9.46
CA VAL A 123 10.36 -5.93 -9.87
C VAL A 123 11.16 -6.39 -8.65
N GLN A 124 11.45 -5.47 -7.73
CA GLN A 124 12.15 -5.79 -6.50
C GLN A 124 11.37 -6.78 -5.64
N SER A 125 10.06 -6.58 -5.45
CA SER A 125 9.21 -7.45 -4.65
C SER A 125 9.09 -8.85 -5.26
N LEU A 126 9.02 -8.96 -6.59
CA LEU A 126 9.01 -10.26 -7.29
C LEU A 126 10.33 -11.01 -7.11
N LEU A 127 11.47 -10.34 -7.28
CA LEU A 127 12.78 -10.94 -7.03
C LEU A 127 12.92 -11.44 -5.58
N MET A 128 12.43 -10.64 -4.64
CA MET A 128 12.44 -10.98 -3.21
C MET A 128 11.50 -12.15 -2.88
N ALA A 129 10.29 -12.20 -3.47
CA ALA A 129 9.36 -13.32 -3.30
C ALA A 129 9.94 -14.64 -3.81
N MET A 130 10.64 -14.62 -4.95
CA MET A 130 11.28 -15.80 -5.54
C MET A 130 12.35 -16.42 -4.63
N VAL A 131 12.97 -15.63 -3.74
CA VAL A 131 13.94 -16.12 -2.76
C VAL A 131 13.26 -16.51 -1.45
N ALA A 132 12.36 -15.66 -0.94
CA ALA A 132 11.76 -15.84 0.38
C ALA A 132 10.78 -17.01 0.45
N ILE A 133 9.91 -17.19 -0.56
CA ILE A 133 8.85 -18.22 -0.51
C ILE A 133 9.44 -19.63 -0.51
N PRO A 134 10.38 -20.00 -1.41
CA PRO A 134 10.98 -21.34 -1.36
C PRO A 134 11.77 -21.60 -0.07
N ALA A 135 12.38 -20.58 0.53
CA ALA A 135 13.13 -20.70 1.78
C ALA A 135 12.24 -21.03 2.99
N LEU A 136 10.94 -20.70 2.93
CA LEU A 136 9.97 -20.97 4.00
C LEU A 136 9.28 -22.34 3.88
N GLY A 137 9.53 -23.06 2.77
CA GLY A 137 8.89 -24.34 2.48
C GLY A 137 7.53 -24.21 1.80
N LEU A 138 6.93 -25.36 1.45
CA LEU A 138 5.64 -25.42 0.79
C LEU A 138 4.51 -25.32 1.82
N SER A 139 3.60 -24.38 1.64
CA SER A 139 2.36 -24.30 2.41
C SER A 139 1.29 -25.19 1.78
N THR A 140 0.49 -25.82 2.63
CA THR A 140 -0.73 -26.53 2.24
C THR A 140 -1.93 -25.60 2.08
N THR A 141 -1.87 -24.40 2.67
CA THR A 141 -2.99 -23.46 2.71
C THR A 141 -2.83 -22.28 1.74
N ALA A 142 -1.63 -22.04 1.20
CA ALA A 142 -1.35 -20.93 0.29
C ALA A 142 -0.76 -21.44 -1.03
N ILE A 143 -1.56 -21.40 -2.10
CA ILE A 143 -1.18 -21.91 -3.42
C ILE A 143 -1.24 -20.79 -4.44
N ILE A 144 -0.07 -20.40 -4.95
CA ILE A 144 0.05 -19.39 -6.00
C ILE A 144 -0.21 -20.07 -7.34
N SER A 145 -1.30 -19.70 -7.99
CA SER A 145 -1.65 -20.13 -9.35
C SER A 145 -1.49 -18.99 -10.37
N PRO A 146 -1.31 -19.28 -11.67
CA PRO A 146 -1.30 -18.24 -12.71
C PRO A 146 -2.55 -17.34 -12.69
N ALA A 147 -3.72 -17.92 -12.36
CA ALA A 147 -4.97 -17.17 -12.20
C ALA A 147 -4.92 -16.20 -11.01
N SER A 148 -4.42 -16.66 -9.85
CA SER A 148 -4.26 -15.81 -8.66
C SER A 148 -3.32 -14.63 -8.92
N LEU A 149 -2.23 -14.85 -9.68
CA LEU A 149 -1.29 -13.80 -10.04
C LEU A 149 -1.94 -12.76 -10.98
N ALA A 150 -2.71 -13.23 -11.98
CA ALA A 150 -3.45 -12.36 -12.89
C ALA A 150 -4.51 -11.51 -12.16
N MET A 151 -5.19 -12.08 -11.15
CA MET A 151 -6.15 -11.36 -10.30
C MET A 151 -5.48 -10.42 -9.28
N ALA A 152 -4.27 -10.74 -8.83
CA ALA A 152 -3.54 -9.92 -7.86
C ALA A 152 -3.11 -8.57 -8.44
N VAL A 153 -2.67 -8.51 -9.69
CA VAL A 153 -2.23 -7.26 -10.35
C VAL A 153 -3.28 -6.15 -10.26
N PRO A 154 -4.53 -6.31 -10.77
CA PRO A 154 -5.56 -5.30 -10.63
C PRO A 154 -5.93 -5.02 -9.17
N SER A 155 -5.91 -6.03 -8.30
CA SER A 155 -6.20 -5.85 -6.86
C SER A 155 -5.19 -4.92 -6.19
N ILE A 156 -3.89 -5.11 -6.46
CA ILE A 156 -2.81 -4.27 -5.94
C ILE A 156 -2.90 -2.86 -6.55
N MET A 157 -3.24 -2.73 -7.83
CA MET A 157 -3.36 -1.41 -8.47
C MET A 157 -4.53 -0.58 -7.94
N VAL A 158 -5.69 -1.20 -7.71
CA VAL A 158 -6.83 -0.50 -7.10
C VAL A 158 -6.53 -0.19 -5.63
N ALA A 159 -5.91 -1.11 -4.89
CA ALA A 159 -5.46 -0.85 -3.51
C ALA A 159 -4.43 0.30 -3.44
N HIS A 160 -3.51 0.39 -4.40
CA HIS A 160 -2.55 1.49 -4.52
C HIS A 160 -3.25 2.84 -4.74
N LEU A 161 -4.24 2.88 -5.65
CA LEU A 161 -5.07 4.07 -5.84
C LEU A 161 -5.83 4.44 -4.56
N LEU A 162 -6.43 3.47 -3.87
CA LEU A 162 -7.14 3.70 -2.63
C LEU A 162 -6.21 4.29 -1.57
N PHE A 163 -5.03 3.70 -1.39
CA PHE A 163 -4.02 4.20 -0.46
C PHE A 163 -3.63 5.66 -0.76
N PHE A 164 -3.37 5.97 -2.02
CA PHE A 164 -3.10 7.34 -2.45
C PHE A 164 -4.24 8.29 -2.07
N LEU A 165 -5.49 7.95 -2.40
CA LEU A 165 -6.65 8.78 -2.11
C LEU A 165 -6.88 8.96 -0.61
N MET A 166 -6.66 7.91 0.19
CA MET A 166 -6.71 7.98 1.65
C MET A 166 -5.62 8.87 2.25
N SER A 167 -4.47 8.98 1.57
CA SER A 167 -3.36 9.84 2.01
C SER A 167 -3.57 11.33 1.70
N LEU A 168 -4.51 11.69 0.82
CA LEU A 168 -4.71 13.09 0.39
C LEU A 168 -5.27 13.98 1.51
N PRO A 169 -6.36 13.62 2.23
CA PRO A 169 -6.91 14.51 3.25
C PRO A 169 -5.89 14.87 4.34
N PRO A 170 -5.14 13.93 4.96
CA PRO A 170 -4.10 14.27 5.93
C PRO A 170 -3.02 15.20 5.37
N GLN A 171 -2.59 15.00 4.12
CA GLN A 171 -1.59 15.87 3.50
C GLN A 171 -2.14 17.26 3.21
N PHE A 172 -3.40 17.39 2.79
CA PHE A 172 -4.03 18.70 2.59
C PHE A 172 -4.29 19.46 3.89
N VAL A 173 -4.26 18.81 5.06
CA VAL A 173 -4.26 19.55 6.34
C VAL A 173 -3.07 20.51 6.45
N ALA A 174 -1.98 20.27 5.70
CA ALA A 174 -0.82 21.16 5.65
C ALA A 174 -1.13 22.59 5.15
N PHE A 175 -2.30 22.81 4.51
CA PHE A 175 -2.76 24.16 4.19
C PHE A 175 -3.07 25.01 5.44
N TRP A 176 -3.26 24.39 6.61
CA TRP A 176 -3.63 25.05 7.86
C TRP A 176 -2.78 24.67 9.06
N ALA A 177 -1.96 23.63 8.96
CA ALA A 177 -1.16 23.11 10.06
C ALA A 177 0.30 22.94 9.64
N ASP A 178 1.22 23.32 10.52
CA ASP A 178 2.66 23.31 10.25
C ASP A 178 3.24 21.89 10.17
N ASN A 179 2.62 20.93 10.86
CA ASN A 179 3.09 19.55 10.90
C ASN A 179 1.94 18.54 10.81
N VAL A 180 1.89 17.82 9.69
CA VAL A 180 0.92 16.74 9.43
C VAL A 180 1.54 15.35 9.51
N TRP A 181 2.82 15.23 9.88
CA TRP A 181 3.53 13.95 9.96
C TRP A 181 2.81 12.96 10.87
N SER A 182 2.32 13.42 12.02
CA SER A 182 1.57 12.60 12.98
C SER A 182 0.29 12.01 12.39
N LEU A 183 -0.42 12.76 11.53
CA LEU A 183 -1.61 12.28 10.83
C LEU A 183 -1.26 11.20 9.81
N SER A 184 -0.16 11.37 9.05
CA SER A 184 0.33 10.37 8.11
C SER A 184 0.79 9.10 8.82
N VAL A 185 1.46 9.22 9.97
CA VAL A 185 1.85 8.07 10.81
C VAL A 185 0.62 7.35 11.35
N LEU A 186 -0.37 8.07 11.86
CA LEU A 186 -1.62 7.50 12.37
C LEU A 186 -2.36 6.74 11.27
N LEU A 187 -2.52 7.34 10.09
CA LEU A 187 -3.15 6.69 8.94
C LEU A 187 -2.43 5.39 8.59
N ARG A 188 -1.09 5.40 8.52
CA ARG A 188 -0.29 4.21 8.22
C ARG A 188 -0.49 3.12 9.27
N PHE A 189 -0.41 3.47 10.56
CA PHE A 189 -0.55 2.51 11.65
C PHE A 189 -1.96 1.88 11.68
N VAL A 190 -3.01 2.71 11.60
CA VAL A 190 -4.40 2.24 11.56
C VAL A 190 -4.64 1.35 10.34
N SER A 191 -4.12 1.74 9.18
CA SER A 191 -4.26 0.94 7.96
C SER A 191 -3.55 -0.41 8.08
N MET A 192 -2.35 -0.47 8.67
CA MET A 192 -1.62 -1.71 8.87
C MET A 192 -2.32 -2.63 9.88
N LEU A 193 -2.82 -2.09 10.98
CA LEU A 193 -3.51 -2.85 12.01
C LEU A 193 -4.86 -3.39 11.51
N LEU A 194 -5.73 -2.51 11.01
CA LEU A 194 -7.09 -2.86 10.59
C LEU A 194 -7.15 -3.52 9.21
N GLY A 195 -6.09 -3.39 8.41
CA GLY A 195 -6.01 -3.99 7.08
C GLY A 195 -5.41 -5.39 7.05
N GLY A 196 -4.96 -5.92 8.19
CA GLY A 196 -4.38 -7.26 8.31
C GLY A 196 -2.87 -7.33 8.04
N ALA A 197 -2.15 -6.21 8.00
CA ALA A 197 -0.72 -6.23 7.72
C ALA A 197 0.12 -6.81 8.89
N LEU A 198 -0.34 -6.64 10.13
CA LEU A 198 0.34 -7.17 11.31
C LEU A 198 -0.06 -8.62 11.60
N LEU A 199 -1.36 -8.90 11.49
CA LEU A 199 -1.96 -10.21 11.76
C LEU A 199 -3.11 -10.43 10.78
N PRO A 200 -3.26 -11.63 10.20
CA PRO A 200 -4.44 -11.98 9.42
C PRO A 200 -5.73 -11.66 10.19
N LEU A 201 -6.70 -11.02 9.53
CA LEU A 201 -7.97 -10.68 10.17
C LEU A 201 -8.77 -11.92 10.58
N SER A 202 -8.48 -13.09 10.00
CA SER A 202 -9.05 -14.39 10.39
C SER A 202 -8.78 -14.77 11.85
N LEU A 203 -7.79 -14.14 12.49
CA LEU A 203 -7.45 -14.38 13.90
C LEU A 203 -8.28 -13.52 14.87
N PHE A 204 -8.99 -12.51 14.37
CA PHE A 204 -9.83 -11.65 15.22
C PHE A 204 -11.18 -12.31 15.52
N PRO A 205 -11.89 -11.91 16.59
CA PRO A 205 -13.25 -12.38 16.84
C PRO A 205 -14.18 -12.09 15.65
N GLU A 206 -15.14 -12.98 15.40
CA GLU A 206 -16.05 -12.89 14.23
C GLU A 206 -16.78 -11.55 14.13
N SER A 207 -17.22 -10.99 15.26
CA SER A 207 -17.88 -9.69 15.31
C SER A 207 -16.99 -8.55 14.79
N MET A 208 -15.69 -8.61 15.09
CA MET A 208 -14.73 -7.63 14.60
C MET A 208 -14.43 -7.84 13.12
N GLN A 209 -14.32 -9.09 12.66
CA GLN A 209 -14.14 -9.38 11.23
C GLN A 209 -15.26 -8.80 10.38
N GLN A 210 -16.52 -8.92 10.84
CA GLN A 210 -17.67 -8.33 10.17
C GLN A 210 -17.51 -6.81 10.03
N VAL A 211 -17.23 -6.09 11.13
CA VAL A 211 -17.04 -4.62 11.08
C VAL A 211 -15.88 -4.23 10.17
N LEU A 212 -14.75 -4.93 10.26
CA LEU A 212 -13.58 -4.65 9.44
C LEU A 212 -13.84 -4.88 7.95
N SER A 213 -14.65 -5.87 7.59
CA SER A 213 -14.98 -6.15 6.18
C SER A 213 -15.70 -5.00 5.48
N TRP A 214 -16.38 -4.11 6.23
CA TRP A 214 -17.00 -2.90 5.67
C TRP A 214 -16.02 -1.74 5.51
N LEU A 215 -14.87 -1.76 6.19
CA LEU A 215 -13.90 -0.67 6.19
C LEU A 215 -12.93 -0.76 4.98
N PRO A 216 -12.34 0.37 4.56
CA PRO A 216 -11.46 0.40 3.40
C PRO A 216 -10.12 -0.33 3.64
N PHE A 217 -9.70 -0.49 4.90
CA PHE A 217 -8.36 -0.93 5.25
C PHE A 217 -8.05 -2.37 4.81
N VAL A 218 -9.05 -3.26 4.82
CA VAL A 218 -8.91 -4.66 4.39
C VAL A 218 -8.42 -4.75 2.95
N TYR A 219 -8.87 -3.80 2.11
CA TYR A 219 -8.50 -3.75 0.70
C TYR A 219 -7.07 -3.29 0.45
N LEU A 220 -6.40 -2.71 1.45
CA LEU A 220 -5.02 -2.22 1.32
C LEU A 220 -3.97 -3.33 1.49
N TYR A 221 -4.24 -4.33 2.33
CA TYR A 221 -3.26 -5.37 2.67
C TYR A 221 -3.81 -6.77 2.56
N GLN A 222 -4.81 -7.14 3.36
CA GLN A 222 -5.30 -8.51 3.40
C GLN A 222 -5.91 -8.97 2.08
N PHE A 223 -6.83 -8.21 1.50
CA PHE A 223 -7.52 -8.62 0.27
C PHE A 223 -6.54 -8.92 -0.89
N PRO A 224 -5.65 -8.01 -1.33
CA PRO A 224 -4.71 -8.32 -2.41
C PRO A 224 -3.76 -9.47 -2.06
N THR A 225 -3.42 -9.64 -0.78
CA THR A 225 -2.58 -10.76 -0.33
C THR A 225 -3.31 -12.10 -0.43
N LEU A 226 -4.57 -12.17 0.02
CA LEU A 226 -5.37 -13.40 -0.09
C LEU A 226 -5.66 -13.76 -1.55
N VAL A 227 -5.91 -12.76 -2.41
CA VAL A 227 -6.04 -12.97 -3.85
C VAL A 227 -4.78 -13.60 -4.41
N LEU A 228 -3.60 -13.06 -4.05
CA LEU A 228 -2.30 -13.55 -4.51
C LEU A 228 -1.97 -14.96 -3.99
N LEU A 229 -2.43 -15.30 -2.79
CA LEU A 229 -2.28 -16.64 -2.20
C LEU A 229 -3.31 -17.66 -2.71
N GLY A 230 -4.15 -17.28 -3.67
CA GLY A 230 -5.16 -18.16 -4.26
C GLY A 230 -6.33 -18.48 -3.33
N LYS A 231 -6.53 -17.70 -2.25
CA LYS A 231 -7.59 -17.93 -1.26
C LYS A 231 -8.92 -17.24 -1.60
N VAL A 232 -8.99 -16.50 -2.70
CA VAL A 232 -10.17 -15.72 -3.09
C VAL A 232 -10.70 -16.23 -4.42
N GLY A 233 -11.99 -16.58 -4.46
CA GLY A 233 -12.67 -17.01 -5.69
C GLY A 233 -12.92 -15.84 -6.64
N VAL A 234 -13.24 -16.12 -7.91
CA VAL A 234 -13.48 -15.08 -8.93
C VAL A 234 -14.64 -14.14 -8.55
N THR A 235 -15.71 -14.69 -7.99
CA THR A 235 -16.90 -13.93 -7.56
C THR A 235 -16.57 -12.99 -6.39
N GLU A 236 -15.85 -13.50 -5.39
CA GLU A 236 -15.39 -12.73 -4.22
C GLU A 236 -14.36 -11.68 -4.62
N TRP A 237 -13.53 -11.99 -5.61
CA TRP A 237 -12.59 -11.03 -6.17
C TRP A 237 -13.31 -9.87 -6.85
N ALA A 238 -14.34 -10.16 -7.66
CA ALA A 238 -15.13 -9.11 -8.32
C ALA A 238 -15.86 -8.21 -7.32
N THR A 239 -16.46 -8.78 -6.28
CA THR A 239 -17.13 -7.99 -5.22
C THR A 239 -16.12 -7.18 -4.40
N GLY A 240 -14.95 -7.75 -4.09
CA GLY A 240 -13.87 -7.05 -3.39
C GLY A 240 -13.29 -5.89 -4.20
N ILE A 241 -13.05 -6.08 -5.50
CA ILE A 241 -12.64 -4.99 -6.41
C ILE A 241 -13.71 -3.90 -6.46
N GLY A 242 -14.98 -4.26 -6.62
CA GLY A 242 -16.08 -3.29 -6.64
C GLY A 242 -16.16 -2.47 -5.35
N SER A 243 -15.98 -3.12 -4.20
CA SER A 243 -15.97 -2.46 -2.89
C SER A 243 -14.75 -1.53 -2.72
N CYS A 244 -13.57 -1.96 -3.18
CA CYS A 244 -12.37 -1.14 -3.16
C CYS A 244 -12.51 0.10 -4.06
N LEU A 245 -13.08 -0.06 -5.27
CA LEU A 245 -13.39 1.05 -6.17
C LEU A 245 -14.43 2.01 -5.58
N LEU A 246 -15.46 1.51 -4.89
CA LEU A 246 -16.41 2.33 -4.17
C LEU A 246 -15.70 3.20 -3.12
N TRP A 247 -14.78 2.61 -2.35
CA TRP A 247 -13.97 3.34 -1.40
C TRP A 247 -13.02 4.35 -2.05
N CYS A 248 -12.46 4.06 -3.23
CA CYS A 248 -11.71 5.04 -4.01
C CYS A 248 -12.58 6.26 -4.34
N ILE A 249 -13.83 6.05 -4.77
CA ILE A 249 -14.78 7.14 -5.04
C ILE A 249 -15.00 7.93 -3.75
N VAL A 250 -15.40 7.26 -2.66
CA VAL A 250 -15.67 7.92 -1.36
C VAL A 250 -14.48 8.78 -0.91
N MET A 251 -13.27 8.22 -0.91
CA MET A 251 -12.05 8.94 -0.48
C MET A 251 -11.68 10.09 -1.42
N GLY A 252 -11.85 9.89 -2.74
CA GLY A 252 -11.66 10.94 -3.72
C GLY A 252 -12.61 12.12 -3.50
N TRP A 253 -13.89 11.85 -3.23
CA TRP A 253 -14.89 12.87 -2.90
C TRP A 253 -14.59 13.58 -1.58
N LEU A 254 -14.15 12.84 -0.56
CA LEU A 254 -13.73 13.40 0.73
C LEU A 254 -12.52 14.34 0.60
N ALA A 255 -11.61 14.09 -0.35
CA ALA A 255 -10.43 14.94 -0.57
C ALA A 255 -10.76 16.28 -1.26
N VAL A 256 -11.83 16.35 -2.05
CA VAL A 256 -12.24 17.56 -2.80
C VAL A 256 -12.45 18.81 -1.92
N PRO A 257 -13.23 18.78 -0.82
CA PRO A 257 -13.44 19.96 0.01
C PRO A 257 -12.15 20.45 0.68
N PHE A 258 -11.25 19.54 1.07
CA PHE A 258 -9.94 19.89 1.62
C PHE A 258 -9.11 20.64 0.59
N TRP A 259 -8.99 20.12 -0.63
CA TRP A 259 -8.27 20.80 -1.70
C TRP A 259 -8.86 22.19 -2.00
N LYS A 260 -10.18 22.27 -2.25
CA LYS A 260 -10.85 23.53 -2.61
C LYS A 260 -10.68 24.62 -1.54
N ARG A 261 -10.83 24.27 -0.27
CA ARG A 261 -10.68 25.24 0.83
C ARG A 261 -9.21 25.61 1.05
N GLY A 262 -8.31 24.63 0.96
CA GLY A 262 -6.88 24.82 1.18
C GLY A 262 -6.24 25.71 0.13
N SER A 263 -6.52 25.43 -1.16
CA SER A 263 -5.96 26.20 -2.28
C SER A 263 -6.39 27.67 -2.28
N LEU A 264 -7.55 28.01 -1.69
CA LEU A 264 -8.03 29.39 -1.57
C LEU A 264 -7.33 30.18 -0.46
N ARG A 265 -6.79 29.52 0.56
CA ARG A 265 -6.05 30.16 1.67
C ARG A 265 -4.54 30.11 1.51
N TYR A 266 -4.06 29.39 0.51
CA TYR A 266 -2.64 29.21 0.25
C TYR A 266 -2.00 30.53 -0.20
N THR A 267 -1.05 31.04 0.60
CA THR A 267 -0.38 32.34 0.38
C THR A 267 0.92 32.25 -0.43
N GLY A 268 1.44 31.03 -0.65
CA GLY A 268 2.61 30.79 -1.49
C GLY A 268 3.97 31.16 -0.89
N VAL A 269 4.01 31.72 0.32
CA VAL A 269 5.24 32.19 0.99
C VAL A 269 6.02 31.07 1.69
N GLY A 270 5.45 29.85 1.73
CA GLY A 270 5.83 28.82 2.70
C GLY A 270 5.45 29.25 4.13
N ILE A 271 5.40 28.31 5.07
CA ILE A 271 5.15 28.58 6.49
C ILE A 271 6.41 28.28 7.31
#